data_AF-A0A3D5VIT4-F1
#
_entry.id   AF-A0A3D5VIT4-F1
#
_cell.length_a   1.000
_cell.length_b   1.000
_cell.length_c   1.000
_cell.angle_alpha   90.00
_cell.angle_beta   90.00
_cell.angle_gamma   90.00
#
_symmetry.space_group_name_H-M   'P 1'
#
loop_
_entity.id
_entity.type
_entity.pdbx_description
1 polymer ?
#
loop_
_entity_poly.entity_id
_entity_poly.type
_entity_poly.pdbx_seq_one_letter_code
_entity_poly.pdbx_strand_id
1 'polypeptide(L)'
;DGIEYFQNDNGQFVHVLNFPDLSVRDAHRTTYYDGEAAFALMRAYALDKQPKMLQIVEKAFSHFIANKYWRHNDHWLSYCSYELFLHKPEREYLGFNLKNAQGILDFCLSRETTFATLLELLMATRKLIDYCKEKSMFVDQISEFDEEKLDAAINYRLEQQLNGLLFPEVAMYFKVPKHILWGFFIRHHSFRVRIDDIEHNLSGYCSYYQHKRREEPVQ
;
A
#
# COMPACT_ATOMS: atom_id res chain seq x y z
N ASP A 1 20.07 15.64 0.07
CA ASP A 1 20.82 14.40 -0.24
C ASP A 1 19.92 13.18 -0.16
N GLY A 2 20.19 12.15 -0.95
CA GLY A 2 19.35 10.94 -1.02
C GLY A 2 18.18 11.08 -2.00
N ILE A 3 17.00 10.56 -1.64
CA ILE A 3 15.80 10.56 -2.50
C ILE A 3 15.46 11.97 -3.02
N GLU A 4 15.62 13.00 -2.18
CA GLU A 4 15.42 14.41 -2.56
C GLU A 4 16.23 14.81 -3.80
N TYR A 5 17.49 14.36 -3.91
CA TYR A 5 18.37 14.72 -5.02
C TYR A 5 17.80 14.28 -6.37
N PHE A 6 16.99 13.21 -6.35
CA PHE A 6 16.33 12.66 -7.53
C PHE A 6 14.87 13.11 -7.65
N GLN A 7 14.43 14.11 -6.88
CA GLN A 7 13.10 14.71 -7.05
C GLN A 7 13.16 15.91 -7.99
N ASN A 8 12.38 15.84 -9.05
CA ASN A 8 12.27 16.89 -10.05
C ASN A 8 11.51 18.11 -9.51
N ASP A 9 11.57 19.22 -10.25
CA ASP A 9 10.84 20.45 -9.89
C ASP A 9 9.33 20.27 -9.84
N ASN A 10 8.79 19.37 -10.66
CA ASN A 10 7.36 19.04 -10.66
C ASN A 10 6.94 18.11 -9.50
N GLY A 11 7.88 17.54 -8.74
CA GLY A 11 7.61 16.64 -7.61
C GLY A 11 7.76 15.14 -7.92
N GLN A 12 7.91 14.76 -9.19
CA GLN A 12 8.20 13.38 -9.59
C GLN A 12 9.60 12.95 -9.14
N PHE A 13 9.79 11.65 -8.82
CA PHE A 13 11.13 11.11 -8.57
C PHE A 13 11.70 10.41 -9.82
N VAL A 14 13.03 10.43 -9.95
CA VAL A 14 13.78 9.71 -10.98
C VAL A 14 14.50 8.52 -10.38
N HIS A 15 14.28 7.35 -10.97
CA HIS A 15 14.74 6.08 -10.40
C HIS A 15 15.71 5.29 -11.28
N VAL A 16 15.81 5.64 -12.57
CA VAL A 16 16.62 4.88 -13.53
C VAL A 16 17.83 5.71 -13.94
N LEU A 17 18.98 5.33 -13.41
CA LEU A 17 20.23 6.07 -13.52
C LEU A 17 21.29 5.24 -14.26
N ASN A 18 22.22 5.91 -14.94
CA ASN A 18 23.40 5.28 -15.50
C ASN A 18 24.44 5.03 -14.40
N PHE A 19 25.20 3.95 -14.56
CA PHE A 19 26.43 3.74 -13.82
C PHE A 19 27.63 4.17 -14.70
N PRO A 20 28.65 4.86 -14.17
CA PRO A 20 28.85 5.21 -12.76
C PRO A 20 28.41 6.63 -12.37
N ASP A 21 28.06 7.48 -13.33
CA ASP A 21 27.88 8.92 -13.11
C ASP A 21 26.52 9.33 -12.52
N LEU A 22 25.59 8.36 -12.36
CA LEU A 22 24.22 8.58 -11.91
C LEU A 22 23.44 9.56 -12.77
N SER A 23 23.86 9.79 -14.02
CA SER A 23 23.07 10.55 -14.99
C SER A 23 21.74 9.86 -15.24
N VAL A 24 20.69 10.64 -15.48
CA VAL A 24 19.36 10.09 -15.75
C VAL A 24 19.38 9.27 -17.02
N ARG A 25 19.07 7.97 -16.92
CA ARG A 25 18.92 7.06 -18.05
C ARG A 25 17.49 7.05 -18.57
N ASP A 26 16.52 7.03 -17.65
CA ASP A 26 15.10 7.05 -17.98
C ASP A 26 14.35 7.85 -16.92
N ALA A 27 13.56 8.82 -17.38
CA ALA A 27 12.83 9.73 -16.50
C ALA A 27 11.67 9.04 -15.78
N HIS A 28 11.14 7.94 -16.32
CA HIS A 28 10.05 7.20 -15.68
C HIS A 28 10.00 5.73 -16.10
N ARG A 29 9.87 4.83 -15.11
CA ARG A 29 9.68 3.39 -15.35
C ARG A 29 8.32 2.89 -14.91
N THR A 30 7.89 3.28 -13.73
CA THR A 30 6.63 2.86 -13.11
C THR A 30 6.30 3.77 -11.93
N THR A 31 5.01 3.92 -11.61
CA THR A 31 4.56 4.68 -10.44
C THR A 31 4.87 3.97 -9.12
N TYR A 32 5.14 2.67 -9.12
CA TYR A 32 5.51 1.93 -7.91
C TYR A 32 6.74 2.52 -7.23
N TYR A 33 7.75 2.91 -8.01
CA TYR A 33 8.97 3.51 -7.45
C TYR A 33 8.70 4.89 -6.84
N ASP A 34 7.79 5.67 -7.44
CA ASP A 34 7.37 6.95 -6.88
C ASP A 34 6.63 6.76 -5.55
N GLY A 35 5.73 5.79 -5.48
CA GLY A 35 4.99 5.45 -4.26
C GLY A 35 5.90 4.92 -3.15
N GLU A 36 6.82 4.02 -3.48
CA GLU A 36 7.79 3.45 -2.54
C GLU A 36 8.74 4.53 -2.00
N ALA A 37 9.25 5.43 -2.86
CA ALA A 37 10.11 6.54 -2.44
C ALA A 37 9.37 7.51 -1.50
N ALA A 38 8.14 7.89 -1.84
CA ALA A 38 7.32 8.74 -0.98
C ALA A 38 7.01 8.07 0.37
N PHE A 39 6.67 6.78 0.35
CA PHE A 39 6.40 6.02 1.58
C PHE A 39 7.64 5.89 2.45
N ALA A 40 8.80 5.57 1.88
CA ALA A 40 10.07 5.50 2.61
C ALA A 40 10.40 6.81 3.32
N LEU A 41 10.14 7.96 2.69
CA LEU A 41 10.29 9.28 3.31
C LEU A 41 9.32 9.52 4.47
N MET A 42 8.07 9.05 4.36
CA MET A 42 7.12 9.08 5.49
C MET A 42 7.56 8.21 6.66
N ARG A 43 8.10 7.02 6.38
CA ARG A 43 8.70 6.14 7.40
C ARG A 43 9.92 6.78 8.06
N ALA A 44 10.79 7.42 7.30
CA ALA A 44 11.93 8.17 7.84
C ALA A 44 11.46 9.38 8.68
N TYR A 45 10.46 10.13 8.20
CA TYR A 45 9.85 11.23 8.95
C TYR A 45 9.22 10.75 10.26
N ALA A 46 8.66 9.53 10.29
CA ALA A 46 8.10 8.96 11.50
C ALA A 46 9.15 8.80 12.63
N LEU A 47 10.42 8.57 12.28
CA LEU A 47 11.53 8.42 13.21
C LEU A 47 12.10 9.77 13.67
N ASP A 48 12.46 10.64 12.73
CA ASP A 48 13.29 11.82 13.02
C ASP A 48 12.53 13.14 12.99
N LYS A 49 11.28 13.15 12.51
CA LYS A 49 10.41 14.33 12.39
C LYS A 49 11.04 15.51 11.64
N GLN A 50 11.99 15.24 10.75
CA GLN A 50 12.64 16.24 9.92
C GLN A 50 11.63 16.87 8.93
N PRO A 51 11.27 18.17 9.06
CA PRO A 51 10.21 18.79 8.26
C PRO A 51 10.45 18.69 6.75
N LYS A 52 11.72 18.65 6.36
CA LYS A 52 12.15 18.50 4.96
C LYS A 52 11.62 17.23 4.30
N MET A 53 11.55 16.11 5.03
CA MET A 53 11.03 14.84 4.48
C MET A 53 9.55 14.96 4.14
N LEU A 54 8.78 15.61 5.01
CA LEU A 54 7.35 15.86 4.79
C LEU A 54 7.13 16.77 3.58
N GLN A 55 7.91 17.84 3.44
CA GLN A 55 7.84 18.77 2.30
C GLN A 55 8.12 18.07 0.96
N ILE A 56 9.08 17.15 0.92
CA ILE A 56 9.38 16.34 -0.28
C ILE A 56 8.16 15.48 -0.65
N VAL A 57 7.51 14.86 0.34
CA VAL A 57 6.32 14.04 0.13
C VAL A 57 5.12 14.89 -0.31
N GLU A 58 4.88 16.05 0.30
CA GLU A 58 3.83 17.00 -0.11
C GLU A 58 4.01 17.42 -1.58
N LYS A 59 5.25 17.72 -1.99
CA LYS A 59 5.58 18.03 -3.40
C LYS A 59 5.32 16.84 -4.33
N ALA A 60 5.66 15.62 -3.90
CA ALA A 60 5.39 14.40 -4.66
C ALA A 60 3.89 14.14 -4.80
N PHE A 61 3.12 14.30 -3.72
CA PHE A 61 1.67 14.11 -3.74
C PHE A 61 0.95 15.13 -4.61
N SER A 62 1.42 16.38 -4.65
CA SER A 62 0.94 17.37 -5.60
C SER A 62 1.06 16.87 -7.04
N HIS A 63 2.21 16.28 -7.41
CA HIS A 63 2.42 15.65 -8.72
C HIS A 63 1.50 14.44 -8.93
N PHE A 64 1.41 13.53 -7.95
CA PHE A 64 0.61 12.30 -8.03
C PHE A 64 -0.87 12.61 -8.23
N ILE A 65 -1.38 13.63 -7.52
CA ILE A 65 -2.77 14.09 -7.64
C ILE A 65 -3.00 14.71 -9.02
N ALA A 66 -2.14 15.63 -9.45
CA ALA A 66 -2.26 16.29 -10.76
C ALA A 66 -2.25 15.27 -11.91
N ASN A 67 -1.46 14.21 -11.79
CA ASN A 67 -1.31 13.16 -12.82
C ASN A 67 -2.21 11.93 -12.58
N LYS A 68 -3.14 11.99 -11.61
CA LYS A 68 -4.16 10.97 -11.37
C LYS A 68 -3.57 9.58 -11.05
N TYR A 69 -2.49 9.52 -10.27
CA TYR A 69 -1.79 8.27 -9.96
C TYR A 69 -2.67 7.23 -9.23
N TRP A 70 -3.75 7.66 -8.57
CA TRP A 70 -4.75 6.76 -7.97
C TRP A 70 -5.37 5.76 -8.96
N ARG A 71 -5.28 6.02 -10.27
CA ARG A 71 -5.74 5.09 -11.32
C ARG A 71 -4.89 3.83 -11.44
N HIS A 72 -3.69 3.82 -10.85
CA HIS A 72 -2.80 2.66 -10.84
C HIS A 72 -3.11 1.68 -9.69
N ASN A 73 -3.97 2.09 -8.75
CA ASN A 73 -4.37 1.25 -7.61
C ASN A 73 -3.16 0.70 -6.85
N ASP A 74 -2.18 1.56 -6.59
CA ASP A 74 -0.92 1.18 -5.98
C ASP A 74 -1.03 1.18 -4.45
N HIS A 75 -0.72 0.04 -3.84
CA HIS A 75 -0.66 -0.16 -2.39
C HIS A 75 0.30 0.82 -1.69
N TRP A 76 1.47 1.13 -2.27
CA TRP A 76 2.41 2.07 -1.68
C TRP A 76 1.79 3.46 -1.54
N LEU A 77 1.02 3.89 -2.54
CA LEU A 77 0.33 5.17 -2.52
C LEU A 77 -0.84 5.18 -1.52
N SER A 78 -1.52 4.05 -1.30
CA SER A 78 -2.53 3.92 -0.24
C SER A 78 -1.89 4.06 1.16
N TYR A 79 -0.73 3.45 1.39
CA TYR A 79 -0.01 3.64 2.64
C TYR A 79 0.51 5.05 2.83
N CYS A 80 1.19 5.57 1.82
CA CYS A 80 1.81 6.87 1.92
C CYS A 80 0.76 7.96 2.11
N SER A 81 -0.38 7.91 1.42
CA SER A 81 -1.47 8.87 1.62
C SER A 81 -2.11 8.77 3.00
N TYR A 82 -2.22 7.56 3.58
CA TYR A 82 -2.66 7.39 4.97
C TYR A 82 -1.68 8.04 5.94
N GLU A 83 -0.38 7.73 5.85
CA GLU A 83 0.63 8.31 6.74
C GLU A 83 0.77 9.82 6.58
N LEU A 84 0.74 10.32 5.34
CA LEU A 84 0.75 11.75 5.04
C LEU A 84 -0.46 12.43 5.69
N PHE A 85 -1.66 11.86 5.54
CA PHE A 85 -2.88 12.42 6.11
C PHE A 85 -2.81 12.54 7.65
N LEU A 86 -2.22 11.56 8.34
CA LEU A 86 -2.05 11.62 9.80
C LEU A 86 -1.23 12.84 10.26
N HIS A 87 -0.35 13.35 9.40
CA HIS A 87 0.48 14.52 9.68
C HIS A 87 -0.04 15.82 9.06
N LYS A 88 -0.74 15.72 7.92
CA LYS A 88 -1.29 16.81 7.14
C LYS A 88 -2.69 16.42 6.65
N PRO A 89 -3.74 16.61 7.47
CA PRO A 89 -5.06 16.11 7.14
C PRO A 89 -5.76 17.02 6.13
N GLU A 90 -5.47 16.81 4.85
CA GLU A 90 -6.02 17.58 3.74
C GLU A 90 -7.01 16.73 2.93
N ARG A 91 -8.07 17.40 2.46
CA ARG A 91 -9.18 16.77 1.71
C ARG A 91 -8.71 16.05 0.45
N GLU A 92 -7.66 16.55 -0.19
CA GLU A 92 -7.12 15.96 -1.41
C GLU A 92 -6.37 14.64 -1.17
N TYR A 93 -5.67 14.49 -0.04
CA TYR A 93 -5.01 13.24 0.32
C TYR A 93 -6.02 12.15 0.68
N LEU A 94 -7.08 12.50 1.41
CA LEU A 94 -8.21 11.59 1.62
C LEU A 94 -8.84 11.21 0.28
N GLY A 95 -9.12 12.19 -0.58
CA GLY A 95 -9.71 11.93 -1.90
C GLY A 95 -8.83 11.07 -2.80
N PHE A 96 -7.52 11.25 -2.76
CA PHE A 96 -6.56 10.41 -3.46
C PHE A 96 -6.65 8.96 -2.99
N ASN A 97 -6.60 8.73 -1.66
CA ASN A 97 -6.62 7.40 -1.07
C ASN A 97 -7.93 6.65 -1.39
N LEU A 98 -9.08 7.30 -1.20
CA LEU A 98 -10.39 6.72 -1.51
C LEU A 98 -10.50 6.33 -2.99
N LYS A 99 -10.06 7.19 -3.91
CA LYS A 99 -10.06 6.88 -5.35
C LYS A 99 -9.13 5.71 -5.70
N ASN A 100 -7.98 5.62 -5.02
CA ASN A 100 -7.01 4.53 -5.23
C ASN A 100 -7.60 3.17 -4.85
N ALA A 101 -8.37 3.11 -3.75
CA ALA A 101 -9.09 1.90 -3.35
C ALA A 101 -10.31 1.62 -4.22
N GLN A 102 -11.13 2.64 -4.50
CA GLN A 102 -12.38 2.50 -5.26
C GLN A 102 -12.15 1.80 -6.60
N GLY A 103 -11.07 2.17 -7.30
CA GLY A 103 -10.75 1.64 -8.63
C GLY A 103 -10.39 0.14 -8.65
N ILE A 104 -10.10 -0.49 -7.50
CA ILE A 104 -9.69 -1.89 -7.43
C ILE A 104 -10.70 -2.80 -6.72
N LEU A 105 -11.77 -2.27 -6.12
CA LEU A 105 -12.72 -3.07 -5.34
C LEU A 105 -13.34 -4.22 -6.14
N ASP A 106 -13.77 -3.98 -7.38
CA ASP A 106 -14.35 -5.04 -8.23
C ASP A 106 -13.35 -6.14 -8.58
N PHE A 107 -12.09 -5.75 -8.81
CA PHE A 107 -11.01 -6.71 -9.02
C PHE A 107 -10.76 -7.53 -7.74
N CYS A 108 -10.75 -6.87 -6.57
CA CYS A 108 -10.64 -7.54 -5.28
C CYS A 108 -11.80 -8.48 -4.98
N LEU A 109 -12.99 -8.32 -5.57
CA LEU A 109 -14.12 -9.22 -5.32
C LEU A 109 -14.20 -10.37 -6.34
N SER A 110 -13.67 -10.17 -7.55
CA SER A 110 -13.78 -11.16 -8.64
C SER A 110 -12.53 -12.00 -8.86
N ARG A 111 -11.36 -11.57 -8.35
CA ARG A 111 -10.09 -12.24 -8.70
C ARG A 111 -9.87 -13.54 -7.94
N GLU A 112 -9.84 -14.66 -8.66
CA GLU A 112 -9.58 -15.99 -8.08
C GLU A 112 -8.14 -16.19 -7.58
N THR A 113 -7.15 -15.56 -8.23
CA THR A 113 -5.75 -15.73 -7.85
C THR A 113 -5.37 -14.84 -6.66
N THR A 114 -4.40 -15.28 -5.87
CA THR A 114 -3.80 -14.47 -4.81
C THR A 114 -2.97 -13.31 -5.36
N PHE A 115 -2.96 -12.21 -4.61
CA PHE A 115 -2.13 -11.03 -4.81
C PHE A 115 -1.75 -10.49 -3.43
N ALA A 116 -0.46 -10.37 -3.17
CA ALA A 116 0.07 -10.09 -1.83
C ALA A 116 -0.31 -8.69 -1.32
N THR A 117 -0.48 -7.72 -2.22
CA THR A 117 -0.63 -6.30 -1.88
C THR A 117 -2.09 -5.84 -1.71
N LEU A 118 -3.08 -6.68 -2.05
CA LEU A 118 -4.48 -6.23 -2.07
C LEU A 118 -5.05 -5.97 -0.68
N LEU A 119 -4.93 -6.91 0.26
CA LEU A 119 -5.43 -6.69 1.62
C LEU A 119 -4.74 -5.51 2.28
N GLU A 120 -3.45 -5.37 2.01
CA GLU A 120 -2.61 -4.29 2.48
C GLU A 120 -3.16 -2.90 2.07
N LEU A 121 -3.43 -2.71 0.78
CA LEU A 121 -4.03 -1.51 0.19
C LEU A 121 -5.39 -1.19 0.82
N LEU A 122 -6.26 -2.21 0.92
CA LEU A 122 -7.62 -2.04 1.44
C LEU A 122 -7.60 -1.66 2.93
N MET A 123 -6.71 -2.28 3.72
CA MET A 123 -6.58 -1.98 5.14
C MET A 123 -6.06 -0.57 5.40
N ALA A 124 -5.15 -0.05 4.56
CA ALA A 124 -4.70 1.34 4.67
C ALA A 124 -5.87 2.33 4.48
N THR A 125 -6.76 2.02 3.54
CA THR A 125 -7.96 2.83 3.25
C THR A 125 -8.97 2.76 4.39
N ARG A 126 -9.29 1.55 4.89
CA ARG A 126 -10.19 1.35 6.04
C ARG A 126 -9.73 2.14 7.26
N LYS A 127 -8.44 2.06 7.60
CA LYS A 127 -7.84 2.80 8.72
C LYS A 127 -7.92 4.31 8.55
N LEU A 128 -7.76 4.81 7.32
CA LEU A 128 -7.92 6.23 7.05
C LEU A 128 -9.37 6.68 7.27
N ILE A 129 -10.34 5.92 6.77
CA ILE A 129 -11.76 6.21 6.96
C ILE A 129 -12.12 6.22 8.45
N ASP A 130 -11.69 5.20 9.20
CA ASP A 130 -11.94 5.11 10.64
C ASP A 130 -11.35 6.29 11.40
N TYR A 131 -10.09 6.64 11.10
CA TYR A 131 -9.45 7.81 11.69
C TYR A 131 -10.24 9.10 11.44
N CYS A 132 -10.69 9.31 10.20
CA CYS A 132 -11.50 10.49 9.87
C CYS A 132 -12.85 10.49 10.59
N LYS A 133 -13.53 9.33 10.68
CA LYS A 133 -14.79 9.18 11.42
C LYS A 133 -14.62 9.47 12.91
N GLU A 134 -13.61 8.89 13.54
CA GLU A 134 -13.28 9.12 14.96
C GLU A 134 -13.00 10.61 15.24
N LYS A 135 -12.39 11.32 14.29
CA LYS A 135 -12.07 12.75 14.40
C LYS A 135 -13.15 13.68 13.83
N SER A 136 -14.26 13.14 13.31
CA SER A 136 -15.31 13.90 12.63
C SER A 136 -14.80 14.78 11.46
N MET A 137 -13.81 14.27 10.71
CA MET A 137 -13.18 14.97 9.59
C MET A 137 -13.72 14.49 8.25
N PHE A 138 -14.03 15.43 7.35
CA PHE A 138 -14.41 15.15 5.95
C PHE A 138 -15.50 14.08 5.79
N VAL A 139 -16.45 14.03 6.73
CA VAL A 139 -17.52 13.02 6.80
C VAL A 139 -18.36 13.02 5.52
N ASP A 140 -18.57 14.19 4.92
CA ASP A 140 -19.23 14.36 3.64
C ASP A 140 -18.53 13.59 2.51
N GLN A 141 -17.21 13.68 2.42
CA GLN A 141 -16.44 12.95 1.40
C GLN A 141 -16.45 11.44 1.63
N ILE A 142 -16.41 11.01 2.89
CA ILE A 142 -16.47 9.59 3.25
C ILE A 142 -17.85 9.02 2.92
N SER A 143 -18.92 9.79 3.11
CA SER A 143 -20.29 9.34 2.84
C SER A 143 -20.57 9.02 1.36
N GLU A 144 -19.73 9.51 0.45
CA GLU A 144 -19.80 9.18 -0.98
C GLU A 144 -19.05 7.88 -1.33
N PHE A 145 -18.26 7.33 -0.41
CA PHE A 145 -17.47 6.12 -0.63
C PHE A 145 -18.23 4.87 -0.19
N ASP A 146 -18.15 3.82 -1.00
CA ASP A 146 -18.83 2.55 -0.75
C ASP A 146 -18.06 1.71 0.28
N GLU A 147 -18.29 2.02 1.56
CA GLU A 147 -17.65 1.34 2.68
C GLU A 147 -18.06 -0.13 2.79
N GLU A 148 -19.32 -0.46 2.48
CA GLU A 148 -19.79 -1.84 2.51
C GLU A 148 -19.04 -2.71 1.50
N LYS A 149 -18.80 -2.18 0.30
CA LYS A 149 -18.00 -2.86 -0.72
C LYS A 149 -16.53 -2.96 -0.34
N LEU A 150 -15.96 -1.96 0.33
CA LEU A 150 -14.62 -2.04 0.89
C LEU A 150 -14.51 -3.17 1.91
N ASP A 151 -15.43 -3.24 2.86
CA ASP A 151 -15.43 -4.27 3.90
C ASP A 151 -15.65 -5.67 3.31
N ALA A 152 -16.55 -5.80 2.32
CA ALA A 152 -16.71 -7.03 1.56
C ALA A 152 -15.42 -7.45 0.83
N ALA A 153 -14.72 -6.50 0.20
CA ALA A 153 -13.45 -6.75 -0.47
C ALA A 153 -12.35 -7.16 0.51
N ILE A 154 -12.28 -6.54 1.70
CA ILE A 154 -11.34 -6.90 2.77
C ILE A 154 -11.58 -8.34 3.21
N ASN A 155 -12.82 -8.70 3.57
CA ASN A 155 -13.16 -10.04 4.03
C ASN A 155 -12.89 -11.10 2.95
N TYR A 156 -13.27 -10.82 1.70
CA TYR A 156 -12.98 -11.72 0.59
C TYR A 156 -11.46 -11.90 0.41
N ARG A 157 -10.67 -10.82 0.43
CA ARG A 157 -9.20 -10.92 0.27
C ARG A 157 -8.52 -11.62 1.43
N LEU A 158 -9.00 -11.44 2.66
CA LEU A 158 -8.49 -12.10 3.86
C LEU A 158 -8.54 -13.63 3.71
N GLU A 159 -9.67 -14.16 3.23
CA GLU A 159 -9.83 -15.59 3.00
C GLU A 159 -9.06 -16.04 1.76
N GLN A 160 -9.17 -15.29 0.66
CA GLN A 160 -8.54 -15.71 -0.60
C GLN A 160 -7.02 -15.76 -0.55
N GLN A 161 -6.35 -14.89 0.22
CA GLN A 161 -4.89 -14.94 0.34
C GLN A 161 -4.38 -16.25 0.92
N LEU A 162 -5.17 -16.94 1.75
CA LEU A 162 -4.81 -18.26 2.29
C LEU A 162 -4.66 -19.32 1.19
N ASN A 163 -5.29 -19.17 0.02
CA ASN A 163 -5.09 -20.06 -1.12
C ASN A 163 -3.65 -20.01 -1.69
N GLY A 164 -2.88 -18.99 -1.30
CA GLY A 164 -1.47 -18.82 -1.59
C GLY A 164 -0.57 -19.12 -0.40
N LEU A 165 -1.04 -19.75 0.68
CA LEU A 165 -0.23 -20.12 1.83
C LEU A 165 0.28 -21.57 1.69
N LEU A 166 1.55 -21.81 1.98
CA LEU A 166 2.15 -23.13 2.03
C LEU A 166 1.81 -23.85 3.34
N PHE A 167 0.55 -24.29 3.44
CA PHE A 167 0.10 -25.22 4.48
C PHE A 167 0.93 -26.52 4.46
N PRO A 168 1.04 -27.25 5.59
CA PRO A 168 1.77 -28.52 5.66
C PRO A 168 1.43 -29.51 4.53
N GLU A 169 0.15 -29.62 4.20
CA GLU A 169 -0.40 -30.51 3.18
C GLU A 169 0.04 -30.13 1.76
N VAL A 170 0.37 -28.86 1.52
CA VAL A 170 0.90 -28.39 0.23
C VAL A 170 2.42 -28.45 0.23
N ALA A 171 3.06 -27.98 1.31
CA ALA A 171 4.50 -27.88 1.43
C ALA A 171 5.19 -29.26 1.34
N MET A 172 4.55 -30.33 1.83
CA MET A 172 5.13 -31.68 1.84
C MET A 172 5.52 -32.25 0.46
N TYR A 173 4.94 -31.70 -0.62
CA TYR A 173 5.23 -32.11 -1.99
C TYR A 173 6.44 -31.42 -2.62
N PHE A 174 7.07 -30.47 -1.91
CA PHE A 174 8.25 -29.75 -2.41
C PHE A 174 9.56 -30.38 -1.93
N LYS A 175 10.67 -30.07 -2.62
CA LYS A 175 12.00 -30.65 -2.37
C LYS A 175 12.48 -30.48 -0.92
N VAL A 176 12.18 -29.35 -0.27
CA VAL A 176 12.60 -29.06 1.11
C VAL A 176 11.48 -28.36 1.90
N PRO A 177 10.42 -29.08 2.33
CA PRO A 177 9.18 -28.51 2.87
C PRO A 177 9.41 -27.57 4.07
N LYS A 178 10.35 -27.93 4.95
CA LYS A 178 10.66 -27.17 6.18
C LYS A 178 11.16 -25.73 5.94
N HIS A 179 11.64 -25.39 4.74
CA HIS A 179 12.13 -24.04 4.42
C HIS A 179 11.04 -23.11 3.91
N ILE A 180 9.91 -23.66 3.48
CA ILE A 180 8.86 -22.91 2.78
C ILE A 180 7.51 -22.99 3.51
N LEU A 181 7.42 -23.84 4.54
CA LEU A 181 6.24 -23.99 5.38
C LEU A 181 5.78 -22.62 5.90
N TRP A 182 4.48 -22.35 5.78
CA TRP A 182 3.86 -21.08 6.14
C TRP A 182 4.32 -19.86 5.33
N GLY A 183 5.09 -20.06 4.26
CA GLY A 183 5.39 -19.02 3.28
C GLY A 183 4.23 -18.79 2.32
N PHE A 184 4.16 -17.58 1.77
CA PHE A 184 3.21 -17.27 0.69
C PHE A 184 3.83 -17.54 -0.69
N PHE A 185 3.03 -18.11 -1.59
CA PHE A 185 3.40 -18.44 -2.95
C PHE A 185 2.39 -17.89 -3.96
N ILE A 186 2.87 -17.68 -5.19
CA ILE A 186 2.03 -17.29 -6.32
C ILE A 186 1.88 -18.48 -7.27
N ARG A 187 0.68 -19.08 -7.30
CA ARG A 187 0.38 -20.30 -8.07
C ARG A 187 0.71 -20.15 -9.56
N HIS A 188 0.26 -19.05 -10.18
CA HIS A 188 0.45 -18.79 -11.61
C HIS A 188 1.88 -18.39 -11.98
N HIS A 189 2.77 -18.24 -10.99
CA HIS A 189 4.21 -18.09 -11.20
C HIS A 189 4.97 -19.34 -10.76
N SER A 190 4.44 -20.52 -11.09
CA SER A 190 5.07 -21.82 -10.78
C SER A 190 5.36 -22.02 -9.29
N PHE A 191 4.40 -21.64 -8.43
CA PHE A 191 4.54 -21.74 -6.97
C PHE A 191 5.73 -20.95 -6.39
N ARG A 192 6.15 -19.88 -7.07
CA ARG A 192 7.25 -19.03 -6.62
C ARG A 192 6.92 -18.42 -5.25
N VAL A 193 7.92 -18.46 -4.38
CA VAL A 193 7.99 -17.73 -3.12
C VAL A 193 9.00 -16.60 -3.28
N ARG A 194 8.63 -15.37 -2.89
CA ARG A 194 9.56 -14.24 -2.76
C ARG A 194 9.40 -13.62 -1.38
N ILE A 195 10.49 -13.01 -0.89
CA ILE A 195 10.47 -12.23 0.35
C ILE A 195 9.40 -11.14 0.32
N ASP A 196 9.32 -10.41 -0.79
CA ASP A 196 8.34 -9.35 -1.03
C ASP A 196 6.89 -9.84 -0.99
N ASP A 197 6.60 -10.98 -1.63
CA ASP A 197 5.26 -11.59 -1.59
C ASP A 197 4.88 -12.02 -0.15
N ILE A 198 5.85 -12.48 0.65
CA ILE A 198 5.64 -12.83 2.06
C ILE A 198 5.37 -11.57 2.90
N GLU A 199 6.19 -10.53 2.72
CA GLU A 199 6.10 -9.28 3.47
C GLU A 199 4.72 -8.63 3.31
N HIS A 200 4.26 -8.43 2.07
CA HIS A 200 2.98 -7.77 1.82
C HIS A 200 1.76 -8.55 2.37
N ASN A 201 1.77 -9.89 2.24
CA ASN A 201 0.70 -10.70 2.84
C ASN A 201 0.72 -10.57 4.37
N LEU A 202 1.88 -10.71 5.01
CA LEU A 202 2.02 -10.57 6.46
C LEU A 202 1.59 -9.19 6.93
N SER A 203 2.02 -8.14 6.26
CA SER A 203 1.68 -6.76 6.55
C SER A 203 0.16 -6.53 6.46
N GLY A 204 -0.50 -7.05 5.41
CA GLY A 204 -1.96 -7.05 5.28
C GLY A 204 -2.66 -7.74 6.45
N TYR A 205 -2.27 -8.98 6.79
CA TYR A 205 -2.85 -9.73 7.92
C TYR A 205 -2.58 -9.06 9.27
N CYS A 206 -1.37 -8.55 9.50
CA CYS A 206 -1.03 -7.82 10.72
C CYS A 206 -1.88 -6.56 10.86
N SER A 207 -2.06 -5.80 9.77
CA SER A 207 -2.91 -4.61 9.78
C SER A 207 -4.37 -4.95 10.07
N TYR A 208 -4.90 -6.02 9.48
CA TYR A 208 -6.25 -6.51 9.78
C TYR A 208 -6.40 -6.94 11.24
N TYR A 209 -5.47 -7.76 11.75
CA TYR A 209 -5.50 -8.23 13.13
C TYR A 209 -5.44 -7.09 14.15
N GLN A 210 -4.58 -6.08 13.91
CA GLN A 210 -4.50 -4.90 14.76
C GLN A 210 -5.78 -4.06 14.71
N HIS A 211 -6.41 -3.95 13.54
CA HIS A 211 -7.68 -3.27 13.37
C HIS A 211 -8.80 -3.96 14.17
N LYS A 212 -8.96 -5.27 14.01
CA LYS A 212 -9.95 -6.07 14.76
C LYS A 212 -9.76 -6.00 16.27
N ARG A 213 -8.52 -6.05 16.76
CA ARG A 213 -8.21 -5.92 18.19
C ARG A 213 -8.56 -4.57 18.80
N ARG A 214 -8.65 -3.50 18.00
CA ARG A 214 -9.12 -2.19 18.49
C ARG A 214 -10.64 -2.15 18.63
N GLU A 215 -11.36 -2.95 17.84
CA GLU A 215 -12.81 -3.08 17.89
C GLU A 215 -13.27 -3.98 19.05
N GLU A 216 -12.43 -4.91 19.50
CA GLU A 216 -12.71 -5.75 20.67
C GLU A 216 -12.64 -4.92 21.97
N PRO A 217 -13.69 -4.90 22.81
CA PRO A 217 -13.58 -4.30 24.13
C PRO A 217 -12.51 -5.03 24.93
N VAL A 218 -11.60 -4.29 25.57
CA VAL A 218 -10.63 -4.86 26.51
C VAL A 218 -11.45 -5.51 27.64
N GLN A 219 -11.41 -6.86 27.71
CA GLN A 219 -12.01 -7.63 28.80
C GLN A 219 -11.30 -7.39 30.13
#